data_AF-A0A8J2B165-F1
#
_entry.id   AF-A0A8J2B165-F1
#
_cell.length_a   1.000
_cell.length_b   1.000
_cell.length_c   1.000
_cell.angle_alpha   90.00
_cell.angle_beta   90.00
_cell.angle_gamma   90.00
#
_symmetry.space_group_name_H-M   'P 1'
#
loop_
_entity.id
_entity.type
_entity.pdbx_description
1 polymer ?
#
loop_
_entity_poly.entity_id
_entity_poly.type
_entity_poly.pdbx_seq_one_letter_code
_entity_poly.pdbx_strand_id
1 'polypeptide(L)'
;MNDLDRDFSGQRGYWEPHSALIDFCEPNYVYTEYVAEFWNTVSALGMLALGLSFYFFALPKSDFDFLERTKKLEIEQRSLAGPQRTIASTRTSISTKMTYAAFCVQSIGSAGLHAFLDRRWQKLDEVPMAICALSCVYALECKPILSTSDNVKVSHHDGGDVTHYEGQSNQQGGGTSDSITTAKKTATLVSSSSQTNEINQLWNRKLASSLIATGILLYLLYDAFELFVVFHLLFTPIEFYALGRCAWLCRRYRTSDSSPSWKAQFRQLAVPGLCAYVTAIVFWSLEMTLCPFVRPFHTHAWAWHLLVAVGFNLSVLALELKKRNEAYHFAFEQTQTETAPARRLGDERALETERGNKVRGTNENKHGTLETHAAVEQDTTAVLKMLPRRAVGLQWIRGGFFPVLREEREVEPEPAVENKKAQ
;
A
#
# COMPACT_ATOMS: atom_id res chain seq x y z
N MET A 1 3.63 35.46 28.82
CA MET A 1 3.58 35.65 27.35
C MET A 1 2.66 36.84 27.16
N ASN A 2 3.25 37.99 26.83
CA ASN A 2 2.70 39.30 27.14
C ASN A 2 1.62 39.70 26.15
N ASP A 3 0.56 40.31 26.67
CA ASP A 3 -0.57 40.99 26.01
C ASP A 3 -0.18 42.15 25.05
N LEU A 4 1.11 42.27 24.70
CA LEU A 4 1.69 43.39 23.98
C LEU A 4 1.82 43.18 22.46
N ASP A 5 1.48 42.00 21.95
CA ASP A 5 1.32 41.73 20.51
C ASP A 5 -0.16 41.74 20.07
N ARG A 6 -1.07 42.34 20.85
CA ARG A 6 -2.39 42.77 20.35
C ARG A 6 -2.20 43.93 19.38
N ASP A 7 -1.76 43.59 18.18
CA ASP A 7 -1.49 44.50 17.07
C ASP A 7 -2.83 44.99 16.46
N PHE A 8 -3.27 46.15 16.95
CA PHE A 8 -3.88 47.29 16.24
C PHE A 8 -5.08 47.19 15.27
N SER A 9 -5.66 46.05 14.90
CA SER A 9 -6.87 46.08 14.04
C SER A 9 -8.21 46.10 14.80
N GLY A 10 -8.25 45.71 16.08
CA GLY A 10 -9.50 45.65 16.86
C GLY A 10 -10.58 44.72 16.28
N GLN A 11 -10.31 44.04 15.17
CA GLN A 11 -11.21 43.06 14.56
C GLN A 11 -11.07 41.75 15.32
N ARG A 12 -12.08 41.44 16.12
CA ARG A 12 -12.30 40.09 16.63
C ARG A 12 -12.62 39.19 15.46
N GLY A 13 -11.97 38.03 15.38
CA GLY A 13 -12.35 37.03 14.39
C GLY A 13 -13.77 36.52 14.64
N TYR A 14 -14.43 36.09 13.56
CA TYR A 14 -15.85 35.68 13.61
C TYR A 14 -16.11 34.50 14.55
N TRP A 15 -15.15 33.58 14.71
CA TRP A 15 -15.28 32.36 15.53
C TRP A 15 -14.69 32.49 16.95
N GLU A 16 -14.38 33.70 17.40
CA GLU A 16 -13.92 33.90 18.78
C GLU A 16 -15.06 33.72 19.82
N PRO A 17 -14.77 33.22 21.03
CA PRO A 17 -13.46 32.74 21.51
C PRO A 17 -13.12 31.34 21.00
N HIS A 18 -11.82 31.06 20.83
CA HIS A 18 -11.33 29.74 20.45
C HIS A 18 -11.47 28.72 21.60
N SER A 19 -11.72 27.47 21.25
CA SER A 19 -11.87 26.36 22.21
C SER A 19 -10.89 25.20 21.97
N ALA A 20 -10.11 25.24 20.88
CA ALA A 20 -9.03 24.28 20.65
C ALA A 20 -7.97 24.37 21.76
N LEU A 21 -7.34 23.22 22.05
CA LEU A 21 -6.27 23.12 23.06
C LEU A 21 -4.93 23.64 22.55
N ILE A 22 -4.82 23.84 21.24
CA ILE A 22 -3.61 24.29 20.56
C ILE A 22 -4.00 25.33 19.51
N ASP A 23 -3.15 26.35 19.40
CA ASP A 23 -3.14 27.39 18.39
C ASP A 23 -1.76 27.31 17.73
N PHE A 24 -1.68 27.29 16.40
CA PHE A 24 -0.42 27.07 15.70
C PHE A 24 0.33 28.38 15.48
N CYS A 25 1.45 28.33 14.74
CA CYS A 25 2.30 29.50 14.58
C CYS A 25 1.74 30.53 13.58
N GLU A 26 0.79 30.13 12.73
CA GLU A 26 0.13 31.04 11.79
C GLU A 26 -0.75 32.05 12.55
N PRO A 27 -0.73 33.35 12.18
CA PRO A 27 -1.52 34.32 12.91
C PRO A 27 -3.00 34.28 12.50
N ASN A 28 -3.87 34.37 13.50
CA ASN A 28 -5.30 34.25 13.34
C ASN A 28 -5.92 35.43 12.59
N TYR A 29 -6.78 35.12 11.62
CA TYR A 29 -7.64 36.04 10.87
C TYR A 29 -6.91 37.13 10.05
N VAL A 30 -5.63 36.91 9.71
CA VAL A 30 -4.84 37.88 8.92
C VAL A 30 -5.39 38.07 7.51
N TYR A 31 -5.88 37.01 6.89
CA TYR A 31 -6.33 37.03 5.49
C TYR A 31 -7.85 37.22 5.35
N THR A 32 -8.62 36.82 6.36
CA THR A 32 -10.09 36.91 6.39
C THR A 32 -10.60 36.78 7.82
N GLU A 33 -11.70 37.47 8.15
CA GLU A 33 -12.34 37.38 9.47
C GLU A 33 -13.03 36.02 9.74
N TYR A 34 -13.21 35.19 8.70
CA TYR A 34 -13.95 33.93 8.77
C TYR A 34 -13.07 32.68 8.93
N VAL A 35 -11.77 32.76 8.68
CA VAL A 35 -10.83 31.63 8.72
C VAL A 35 -9.63 32.06 9.57
N ALA A 36 -9.42 31.39 10.70
CA ALA A 36 -8.37 31.73 11.64
C ALA A 36 -6.98 31.55 11.01
N GLU A 37 -6.59 30.32 10.66
CA GLU A 37 -5.27 30.03 10.10
C GLU A 37 -5.39 29.68 8.60
N PHE A 38 -5.41 30.71 7.75
CA PHE A 38 -5.78 30.59 6.34
C PHE A 38 -4.93 29.57 5.56
N TRP A 39 -3.60 29.63 5.65
CA TRP A 39 -2.73 28.74 4.89
C TRP A 39 -2.78 27.31 5.43
N ASN A 40 -2.89 27.14 6.74
CA ASN A 40 -3.09 25.83 7.36
C ASN A 40 -4.40 25.19 6.89
N THR A 41 -5.50 25.96 6.81
CA THR A 41 -6.78 25.47 6.25
C THR A 41 -6.65 25.10 4.77
N VAL A 42 -6.08 25.97 3.93
CA VAL A 42 -5.99 25.73 2.47
C VAL A 42 -5.10 24.51 2.17
N SER A 43 -3.98 24.37 2.85
CA SER A 43 -3.09 23.22 2.69
C SER A 43 -3.72 21.91 3.15
N ALA A 44 -4.55 21.91 4.21
CA ALA A 44 -5.33 20.75 4.64
C ALA A 44 -6.38 20.32 3.59
N LEU A 45 -7.00 21.27 2.88
CA LEU A 45 -7.84 20.96 1.71
C LEU A 45 -7.03 20.33 0.57
N GLY A 46 -5.76 20.73 0.41
CA GLY A 46 -4.81 20.06 -0.48
C GLY A 46 -4.56 18.61 -0.09
N MET A 47 -4.42 18.32 1.21
CA MET A 47 -4.32 16.94 1.72
C MET A 47 -5.57 16.12 1.36
N LEU A 48 -6.77 16.71 1.52
CA LEU A 48 -8.03 16.08 1.15
C LEU A 48 -8.08 15.76 -0.34
N ALA A 49 -7.71 16.71 -1.21
CA ALA A 49 -7.69 16.50 -2.65
C ALA A 49 -6.74 15.35 -3.05
N LEU A 50 -5.54 15.30 -2.45
CA LEU A 50 -4.61 14.19 -2.65
C LEU A 50 -5.21 12.86 -2.16
N GLY A 51 -5.77 12.81 -0.94
CA GLY A 51 -6.40 11.62 -0.39
C GLY A 51 -7.53 11.07 -1.27
N LEU A 52 -8.43 11.94 -1.73
CA LEU A 52 -9.52 11.58 -2.64
C LEU A 52 -8.98 11.08 -4.00
N SER A 53 -7.93 11.71 -4.53
CA SER A 53 -7.33 11.27 -5.79
C SER A 53 -6.79 9.84 -5.71
N PHE A 54 -6.14 9.48 -4.60
CA PHE A 54 -5.65 8.11 -4.40
C PHE A 54 -6.79 7.14 -4.13
N TYR A 55 -7.79 7.52 -3.32
CA TYR A 55 -8.97 6.72 -3.05
C TYR A 55 -9.71 6.31 -4.34
N PHE A 56 -9.95 7.27 -5.24
CA PHE A 56 -10.72 7.03 -6.46
C PHE A 56 -9.90 6.56 -7.66
N PHE A 57 -8.65 6.97 -7.82
CA PHE A 57 -7.90 6.72 -9.07
C PHE A 57 -6.74 5.74 -8.91
N ALA A 58 -6.02 5.75 -7.79
CA ALA A 58 -4.87 4.86 -7.59
C ALA A 58 -5.31 3.40 -7.30
N LEU A 59 -6.46 3.24 -6.67
CA LEU A 59 -6.99 1.94 -6.27
C LEU A 59 -7.67 1.14 -7.41
N PRO A 60 -8.54 1.73 -8.27
CA PRO A 60 -9.28 0.92 -9.25
C PRO A 60 -8.50 0.56 -10.51
N LYS A 61 -7.63 1.47 -11.03
CA LYS A 61 -6.84 1.19 -12.23
C LYS A 61 -5.88 0.02 -12.02
N SER A 62 -5.34 -0.09 -10.82
CA SER A 62 -4.37 -1.11 -10.49
C SER A 62 -5.01 -2.50 -10.30
N ASP A 63 -6.32 -2.59 -10.04
CA ASP A 63 -7.06 -3.86 -10.06
C ASP A 63 -7.34 -4.32 -11.50
N PHE A 64 -7.67 -3.39 -12.41
CA PHE A 64 -7.88 -3.68 -13.83
C PHE A 64 -6.62 -4.17 -14.54
N ASP A 65 -5.50 -3.44 -14.40
CA ASP A 65 -4.22 -3.83 -15.03
C ASP A 65 -3.68 -5.15 -14.48
N PHE A 66 -3.95 -5.45 -13.20
CA PHE A 66 -3.60 -6.73 -12.60
C PHE A 66 -4.47 -7.86 -13.16
N LEU A 67 -5.79 -7.66 -13.24
CA LEU A 67 -6.73 -8.60 -13.84
C LEU A 67 -6.41 -8.89 -15.32
N GLU A 68 -5.96 -7.90 -16.08
CA GLU A 68 -5.58 -8.09 -17.47
C GLU A 68 -4.30 -8.93 -17.60
N ARG A 69 -3.30 -8.71 -16.72
CA ARG A 69 -2.10 -9.53 -16.68
C ARG A 69 -2.36 -10.96 -16.23
N THR A 70 -3.21 -11.15 -15.21
CA THR A 70 -3.57 -12.50 -14.77
C THR A 70 -4.35 -13.24 -15.85
N LYS A 71 -5.25 -12.57 -16.57
CA LYS A 71 -5.94 -13.15 -17.73
C LYS A 71 -4.95 -13.56 -18.83
N LYS A 72 -3.93 -12.75 -19.13
CA LYS A 72 -2.93 -13.10 -20.15
C LYS A 72 -2.12 -14.34 -19.75
N LEU A 73 -1.65 -14.36 -18.50
CA LEU A 73 -0.94 -15.52 -17.93
C LEU A 73 -1.85 -16.76 -17.83
N GLU A 74 -3.14 -16.56 -17.57
CA GLU A 74 -4.15 -17.62 -17.56
C GLU A 74 -4.35 -18.20 -18.96
N ILE A 75 -4.38 -17.38 -20.02
CA ILE A 75 -4.48 -17.86 -21.40
C ILE A 75 -3.25 -18.68 -21.78
N GLU A 76 -2.05 -18.18 -21.47
CA GLU A 76 -0.81 -18.93 -21.71
C GLU A 76 -0.74 -20.22 -20.89
N GLN A 77 -1.12 -20.19 -19.60
CA GLN A 77 -1.10 -21.39 -18.76
C GLN A 77 -2.21 -22.39 -19.08
N ARG A 78 -3.42 -21.94 -19.47
CA ARG A 78 -4.52 -22.83 -19.92
C ARG A 78 -4.16 -23.57 -21.20
N SER A 79 -3.28 -23.01 -22.04
CA SER A 79 -2.76 -23.74 -23.20
C SER A 79 -1.85 -24.92 -22.81
N LEU A 80 -1.32 -24.94 -21.59
CA LEU A 80 -0.32 -25.91 -21.11
C LEU A 80 -0.83 -26.83 -19.98
N ALA A 81 -1.85 -26.43 -19.21
CA ALA A 81 -2.36 -27.18 -18.07
C ALA A 81 -3.89 -27.17 -18.10
N GLY A 82 -4.49 -28.36 -17.96
CA GLY A 82 -5.92 -28.61 -18.06
C GLY A 82 -6.84 -27.80 -17.11
N PRO A 83 -8.15 -28.05 -17.19
CA PRO A 83 -9.18 -27.12 -16.72
C PRO A 83 -9.28 -27.06 -15.20
N GLN A 84 -9.47 -25.83 -14.71
CA GLN A 84 -9.72 -25.40 -13.32
C GLN A 84 -8.48 -25.15 -12.45
N ARG A 85 -7.99 -23.91 -12.50
CA ARG A 85 -7.27 -23.28 -11.39
C ARG A 85 -8.05 -22.09 -10.87
N THR A 86 -8.18 -22.02 -9.56
CA THR A 86 -8.84 -20.96 -8.80
C THR A 86 -7.98 -19.69 -8.89
N ILE A 87 -8.48 -18.65 -9.54
CA ILE A 87 -7.78 -17.35 -9.61
C ILE A 87 -7.92 -16.68 -8.25
N ALA A 88 -6.79 -16.43 -7.59
CA ALA A 88 -6.75 -15.57 -6.42
C ALA A 88 -7.12 -14.14 -6.85
N SER A 89 -8.37 -13.75 -6.60
CA SER A 89 -8.81 -12.37 -6.77
C SER A 89 -8.17 -11.52 -5.68
N THR A 90 -7.11 -10.81 -6.03
CA THR A 90 -6.51 -9.76 -5.20
C THR A 90 -7.34 -8.48 -5.33
N ARG A 91 -8.58 -8.52 -4.82
CA ARG A 91 -9.39 -7.31 -4.67
C ARG A 91 -8.59 -6.30 -3.85
N THR A 92 -8.56 -5.03 -4.27
CA THR A 92 -7.98 -3.93 -3.46
C THR A 92 -8.36 -4.13 -2.00
N SER A 93 -7.34 -4.18 -1.14
CA SER A 93 -7.58 -4.54 0.25
C SER A 93 -8.54 -3.52 0.85
N ILE A 94 -9.64 -4.00 1.42
CA ILE A 94 -10.62 -3.16 2.13
C ILE A 94 -9.89 -2.26 3.12
N SER A 95 -8.80 -2.74 3.75
CA SER A 95 -7.97 -1.95 4.65
C SER A 95 -7.41 -0.69 3.98
N THR A 96 -6.92 -0.76 2.73
CA THR A 96 -6.30 0.37 2.03
C THR A 96 -7.34 1.44 1.71
N LYS A 97 -8.56 1.04 1.33
CA LYS A 97 -9.69 1.97 1.16
C LYS A 97 -10.07 2.63 2.48
N MET A 98 -10.11 1.86 3.57
CA MET A 98 -10.38 2.40 4.91
C MET A 98 -9.27 3.39 5.35
N THR A 99 -8.00 3.10 5.07
CA THR A 99 -6.87 4.00 5.34
C THR A 99 -7.05 5.35 4.65
N TYR A 100 -7.37 5.36 3.35
CA TYR A 100 -7.60 6.62 2.63
C TYR A 100 -8.89 7.33 3.05
N ALA A 101 -9.95 6.60 3.39
CA ALA A 101 -11.16 7.19 3.93
C ALA A 101 -10.87 7.90 5.26
N ALA A 102 -10.14 7.27 6.18
CA ALA A 102 -9.71 7.88 7.44
C ALA A 102 -8.83 9.11 7.18
N PHE A 103 -7.92 9.06 6.20
CA PHE A 103 -7.08 10.21 5.83
C PHE A 103 -7.88 11.39 5.26
N CYS A 104 -8.94 11.11 4.49
CA CYS A 104 -9.86 12.16 4.03
C CYS A 104 -10.62 12.80 5.19
N VAL A 105 -11.09 11.99 6.15
CA VAL A 105 -11.75 12.50 7.37
C VAL A 105 -10.78 13.35 8.19
N GLN A 106 -9.54 12.89 8.37
CA GLN A 106 -8.46 13.67 9.01
C GLN A 106 -8.26 15.01 8.30
N SER A 107 -8.17 15.02 6.98
CA SER A 107 -7.94 16.24 6.20
C SER A 107 -9.09 17.25 6.34
N ILE A 108 -10.34 16.77 6.42
CA ILE A 108 -11.52 17.61 6.71
C ILE A 108 -11.45 18.14 8.14
N GLY A 109 -11.06 17.29 9.10
CA GLY A 109 -10.84 17.65 10.50
C GLY A 109 -9.80 18.76 10.64
N SER A 110 -8.62 18.58 10.05
CA SER A 110 -7.53 19.55 10.02
C SER A 110 -7.97 20.88 9.39
N ALA A 111 -8.63 20.84 8.23
CA ALA A 111 -9.13 22.06 7.61
C ALA A 111 -10.10 22.83 8.52
N GLY A 112 -11.01 22.12 9.19
CA GLY A 112 -11.93 22.72 10.16
C GLY A 112 -11.24 23.20 11.45
N LEU A 113 -10.24 22.47 11.95
CA LEU A 113 -9.46 22.86 13.13
C LEU A 113 -8.80 24.21 12.87
N HIS A 114 -8.07 24.34 11.77
CA HIS A 114 -7.38 25.57 11.41
C HIS A 114 -8.33 26.70 11.03
N ALA A 115 -9.51 26.39 10.48
CA ALA A 115 -10.49 27.41 10.12
C ALA A 115 -11.18 28.03 11.35
N PHE A 116 -11.50 27.20 12.34
CA PHE A 116 -12.40 27.57 13.43
C PHE A 116 -11.72 27.63 14.81
N LEU A 117 -10.58 26.97 14.98
CA LEU A 117 -9.90 26.74 16.26
C LEU A 117 -10.87 26.25 17.35
N ASP A 118 -11.71 25.28 16.98
CA ASP A 118 -12.75 24.69 17.81
C ASP A 118 -12.41 23.24 18.19
N ARG A 119 -12.69 22.90 19.45
CA ARG A 119 -12.37 21.60 20.05
C ARG A 119 -12.93 20.40 19.29
N ARG A 120 -14.12 20.52 18.69
CA ARG A 120 -14.76 19.41 17.96
C ARG A 120 -13.99 19.09 16.69
N TRP A 121 -13.53 20.11 16.00
CA TRP A 121 -12.72 19.96 14.79
C TRP A 121 -11.31 19.46 15.13
N GLN A 122 -10.76 19.88 16.26
CA GLN A 122 -9.50 19.31 16.77
C GLN A 122 -9.61 17.78 16.97
N LYS A 123 -10.70 17.31 17.60
CA LYS A 123 -10.95 15.86 17.74
C LYS A 123 -11.10 15.17 16.38
N LEU A 124 -11.71 15.83 15.40
CA LEU A 124 -11.88 15.31 14.04
C LEU A 124 -10.58 15.30 13.22
N ASP A 125 -9.56 16.08 13.59
CA ASP A 125 -8.22 15.98 13.03
C ASP A 125 -7.42 14.85 13.71
N GLU A 126 -7.29 14.95 15.03
CA GLU A 126 -6.37 14.10 15.80
C GLU A 126 -6.82 12.63 15.88
N VAL A 127 -8.11 12.36 16.07
CA VAL A 127 -8.59 10.97 16.23
C VAL A 127 -8.45 10.17 14.93
N PRO A 128 -8.89 10.68 13.76
CA PRO A 128 -8.66 9.99 12.49
C PRO A 128 -7.18 9.80 12.12
N MET A 129 -6.28 10.68 12.57
CA MET A 129 -4.83 10.49 12.42
C MET A 129 -4.35 9.20 13.10
N ALA A 130 -4.82 8.93 14.32
CA ALA A 130 -4.53 7.67 15.02
C ALA A 130 -5.12 6.45 14.29
N ILE A 131 -6.34 6.57 13.75
CA ILE A 131 -6.97 5.50 12.95
C ILE A 131 -6.16 5.23 11.67
N CYS A 132 -5.61 6.26 11.02
CA CYS A 132 -4.73 6.11 9.87
C CYS A 132 -3.47 5.32 10.24
N ALA A 133 -2.80 5.68 11.34
CA ALA A 133 -1.60 4.97 11.80
C ALA A 133 -1.90 3.50 12.15
N LEU A 134 -2.97 3.22 12.90
CA LEU A 134 -3.42 1.85 13.20
C LEU A 134 -3.73 1.04 11.93
N SER A 135 -4.36 1.68 10.94
CA SER A 135 -4.65 1.04 9.64
C SER A 135 -3.37 0.72 8.85
N CYS A 136 -2.35 1.59 8.93
CA CYS A 136 -1.02 1.32 8.38
C CYS A 136 -0.33 0.16 9.11
N VAL A 137 -0.44 0.08 10.43
CA VAL A 137 0.07 -1.07 11.22
C VAL A 137 -0.62 -2.36 10.79
N TYR A 138 -1.94 -2.37 10.65
CA TYR A 138 -2.66 -3.51 10.11
C TYR A 138 -2.14 -3.90 8.73
N ALA A 139 -1.94 -2.92 7.84
CA ALA A 139 -1.45 -3.15 6.49
C ALA A 139 -0.01 -3.70 6.44
N LEU A 140 0.83 -3.35 7.39
CA LEU A 140 2.21 -3.84 7.53
C LEU A 140 2.25 -5.30 8.00
N GLU A 141 1.38 -5.66 8.95
CA GLU A 141 1.47 -6.92 9.70
C GLU A 141 0.43 -7.98 9.28
N CYS A 142 -0.56 -7.63 8.45
CA CYS A 142 -1.54 -8.60 7.96
C CYS A 142 -0.89 -9.67 7.06
N LYS A 143 -1.36 -10.91 7.18
CA LYS A 143 -0.92 -12.05 6.37
C LYS A 143 -1.82 -12.23 5.13
N PRO A 144 -1.30 -12.72 3.99
CA PRO A 144 -2.12 -13.03 2.83
C PRO A 144 -3.10 -14.17 3.15
N ILE A 145 -4.32 -14.08 2.62
CA ILE A 145 -5.37 -15.11 2.70
C ILE A 145 -5.80 -15.42 1.27
N LEU A 146 -5.86 -16.71 0.92
CA LEU A 146 -6.49 -17.13 -0.33
C LEU A 146 -7.99 -17.23 -0.11
N SER A 147 -8.77 -16.49 -0.90
CA SER A 147 -10.21 -16.70 -0.96
C SER A 147 -10.46 -18.02 -1.70
N THR A 148 -10.81 -19.07 -0.97
CA THR A 148 -11.46 -20.22 -1.60
C THR A 148 -12.81 -19.74 -2.09
N SER A 149 -13.06 -19.85 -3.40
CA SER A 149 -14.39 -19.64 -3.94
C SER A 149 -15.25 -20.82 -3.47
N ASP A 150 -15.89 -20.67 -2.31
CA ASP A 150 -16.66 -21.71 -1.61
C ASP A 150 -17.93 -22.19 -2.35
N ASN A 151 -18.11 -21.87 -3.63
CA ASN A 151 -19.37 -22.10 -4.34
C ASN A 151 -19.26 -22.76 -5.70
N VAL A 152 -18.15 -23.40 -6.04
CA VAL A 152 -18.26 -24.52 -6.99
C VAL A 152 -18.80 -25.71 -6.18
N LYS A 153 -20.08 -25.63 -5.81
CA LYS A 153 -20.88 -26.84 -5.69
C LYS A 153 -20.70 -27.51 -7.03
N VAL A 154 -19.82 -28.50 -7.10
CA VAL A 154 -19.87 -29.50 -8.14
C VAL A 154 -21.24 -30.10 -7.94
N SER A 155 -22.24 -29.53 -8.60
CA SER A 155 -23.51 -30.19 -8.79
C SER A 155 -23.11 -31.48 -9.47
N HIS A 156 -23.05 -32.56 -8.69
CA HIS A 156 -23.15 -33.90 -9.23
C HIS A 156 -24.45 -33.86 -10.02
N HIS A 157 -24.31 -33.65 -11.32
CA HIS A 157 -25.40 -33.82 -12.23
C HIS A 157 -25.62 -35.33 -12.21
N ASP A 158 -26.53 -35.77 -11.33
CA ASP A 158 -27.18 -37.06 -11.43
C ASP A 158 -27.98 -37.05 -12.76
N GLY A 159 -27.27 -37.21 -13.87
CA GLY A 159 -27.83 -37.86 -15.06
C GLY A 159 -27.53 -39.34 -14.85
N GLY A 160 -28.51 -40.21 -14.61
CA GLY A 160 -29.68 -40.37 -15.46
C GLY A 160 -29.32 -41.39 -16.53
N ASP A 161 -29.64 -42.66 -16.23
CA ASP A 161 -29.71 -43.83 -17.11
C ASP A 161 -28.56 -44.10 -18.10
N VAL A 162 -27.54 -44.82 -17.62
CA VAL A 162 -26.75 -45.70 -18.48
C VAL A 162 -27.50 -47.02 -18.60
N THR A 163 -28.22 -47.16 -19.72
CA THR A 163 -28.76 -48.42 -20.21
C THR A 163 -27.69 -49.50 -20.25
N HIS A 164 -28.05 -50.67 -19.74
CA HIS A 164 -27.37 -51.97 -19.86
C HIS A 164 -26.52 -52.13 -21.13
N TYR A 165 -25.22 -52.31 -20.95
CA TYR A 165 -24.37 -53.04 -21.90
C TYR A 165 -23.80 -54.26 -21.17
N GLU A 166 -24.51 -55.37 -21.28
CA GLU A 166 -24.01 -56.70 -20.95
C GLU A 166 -23.01 -57.12 -22.03
N GLY A 167 -21.73 -57.08 -21.70
CA GLY A 167 -20.64 -57.57 -22.53
C GLY A 167 -19.67 -58.35 -21.67
N GLN A 168 -19.90 -59.66 -21.57
CA GLN A 168 -18.97 -60.61 -20.97
C GLN A 168 -17.65 -60.65 -21.75
N SER A 169 -16.52 -60.42 -21.07
CA SER A 169 -15.29 -61.11 -21.42
C SER A 169 -14.36 -61.20 -20.21
N ASN A 170 -14.13 -62.45 -19.80
CA ASN A 170 -13.02 -62.91 -18.97
C ASN A 170 -11.70 -62.22 -19.34
N GLN A 171 -10.98 -61.71 -18.34
CA GLN A 171 -9.56 -62.02 -18.18
C GLN A 171 -9.08 -61.73 -16.75
N GLN A 172 -8.51 -62.77 -16.15
CA GLN A 172 -7.78 -62.77 -14.90
C GLN A 172 -6.49 -61.94 -15.00
N GLY A 173 -6.07 -61.36 -13.86
CA GLY A 173 -4.65 -61.32 -13.52
C GLY A 173 -4.08 -59.97 -13.10
N GLY A 174 -4.09 -59.72 -11.78
CA GLY A 174 -2.96 -59.13 -11.05
C GLY A 174 -2.64 -57.65 -11.25
N GLY A 175 -2.91 -56.82 -10.23
CA GLY A 175 -2.23 -55.53 -10.04
C GLY A 175 -3.13 -54.40 -9.53
N THR A 176 -3.58 -54.43 -8.28
CA THR A 176 -4.53 -53.43 -7.73
C THR A 176 -4.08 -52.71 -6.44
N SER A 177 -2.82 -52.83 -5.98
CA SER A 177 -2.40 -52.16 -4.72
C SER A 177 -2.02 -50.69 -4.85
N ASP A 178 -1.66 -50.20 -6.03
CA ASP A 178 -0.94 -48.90 -6.13
C ASP A 178 -1.86 -47.69 -6.33
N SER A 179 -3.14 -47.91 -6.59
CA SER A 179 -4.15 -46.86 -6.71
C SER A 179 -4.50 -46.20 -5.35
N ILE A 180 -4.51 -47.00 -4.27
CA ILE A 180 -4.99 -46.55 -2.95
C ILE A 180 -3.97 -45.64 -2.23
N THR A 181 -2.67 -45.82 -2.46
CA THR A 181 -1.60 -45.01 -1.83
C THR A 181 -1.54 -43.59 -2.39
N THR A 182 -1.89 -43.41 -3.67
CA THR A 182 -1.86 -42.10 -4.34
C THR A 182 -2.97 -41.19 -3.82
N ALA A 183 -4.18 -41.71 -3.62
CA ALA A 183 -5.31 -40.95 -3.07
C ALA A 183 -5.04 -40.44 -1.64
N LYS A 184 -4.36 -41.23 -0.80
CA LYS A 184 -4.00 -40.82 0.56
C LYS A 184 -2.99 -39.68 0.59
N LYS A 185 -1.97 -39.67 -0.29
CA LYS A 185 -0.97 -38.58 -0.34
C LYS A 185 -1.57 -37.25 -0.77
N THR A 186 -2.51 -37.25 -1.72
CA THR A 186 -3.18 -36.04 -2.17
C THR A 186 -4.04 -35.42 -1.06
N ALA A 187 -4.74 -36.26 -0.27
CA ALA A 187 -5.53 -35.78 0.86
C ALA A 187 -4.68 -35.09 1.95
N THR A 188 -3.44 -35.53 2.18
CA THR A 188 -2.55 -34.92 3.18
C THR A 188 -1.98 -33.56 2.75
N LEU A 189 -1.80 -33.31 1.46
CA LEU A 189 -1.30 -32.01 0.98
C LEU A 189 -2.40 -30.94 1.05
N VAL A 190 -3.63 -31.29 0.65
CA VAL A 190 -4.79 -30.40 0.72
C VAL A 190 -5.10 -29.96 2.15
N SER A 191 -4.87 -30.81 3.16
CA SER A 191 -5.08 -30.42 4.56
C SER A 191 -4.07 -29.38 5.04
N SER A 192 -2.83 -29.39 4.54
CA SER A 192 -1.78 -28.46 4.97
C SER A 192 -1.99 -27.01 4.49
N SER A 193 -2.51 -26.83 3.27
CA SER A 193 -2.82 -25.51 2.72
C SER A 193 -4.03 -24.88 3.41
N SER A 194 -5.08 -25.67 3.66
CA SER A 194 -6.25 -25.27 4.45
C SER A 194 -5.84 -24.77 5.84
N GLN A 195 -4.97 -25.52 6.52
CA GLN A 195 -4.50 -25.16 7.86
C GLN A 195 -3.75 -23.82 7.89
N THR A 196 -2.91 -23.54 6.88
CA THR A 196 -2.16 -22.28 6.80
C THR A 196 -3.09 -21.08 6.60
N ASN A 197 -4.10 -21.21 5.74
CA ASN A 197 -5.10 -20.15 5.51
C ASN A 197 -5.92 -19.86 6.79
N GLU A 198 -6.34 -20.90 7.51
CA GLU A 198 -7.06 -20.74 8.78
C GLU A 198 -6.23 -20.01 9.84
N ILE A 199 -4.94 -20.34 9.97
CA ILE A 199 -4.02 -19.67 10.89
C ILE A 199 -3.86 -18.19 10.51
N ASN A 200 -3.66 -17.88 9.23
CA ASN A 200 -3.53 -16.50 8.75
C ASN A 200 -4.82 -15.69 8.97
N GLN A 201 -5.98 -16.30 8.73
CA GLN A 201 -7.28 -15.66 8.96
C GLN A 201 -7.50 -15.37 10.45
N LEU A 202 -7.18 -16.33 11.33
CA LEU A 202 -7.26 -16.14 12.77
C LEU A 202 -6.32 -15.03 13.25
N TRP A 203 -5.09 -15.00 12.73
CA TRP A 203 -4.11 -13.94 13.02
C TRP A 203 -4.65 -12.57 12.62
N ASN A 204 -5.12 -12.42 11.38
CA ASN A 204 -5.64 -11.15 10.87
C ASN A 204 -6.86 -10.66 11.66
N ARG A 205 -7.75 -11.57 12.10
CA ARG A 205 -8.89 -11.21 12.96
C ARG A 205 -8.42 -10.72 14.34
N LYS A 206 -7.51 -11.44 14.99
CA LYS A 206 -6.95 -11.04 16.30
C LYS A 206 -6.23 -9.69 16.21
N LEU A 207 -5.43 -9.49 15.17
CA LEU A 207 -4.74 -8.22 14.91
C LEU A 207 -5.74 -7.08 14.73
N ALA A 208 -6.76 -7.26 13.89
CA ALA A 208 -7.79 -6.24 13.67
C ALA A 208 -8.54 -5.89 14.97
N SER A 209 -9.01 -6.89 15.72
CA SER A 209 -9.67 -6.67 17.01
C SER A 209 -8.78 -5.96 18.01
N SER A 210 -7.50 -6.32 18.09
CA SER A 210 -6.55 -5.65 18.97
C SER A 210 -6.36 -4.18 18.60
N LEU A 211 -6.18 -3.86 17.32
CA LEU A 211 -5.98 -2.49 16.85
C LEU A 211 -7.24 -1.64 17.04
N ILE A 212 -8.43 -2.21 16.83
CA ILE A 212 -9.71 -1.54 17.12
C ILE A 212 -9.82 -1.23 18.61
N ALA A 213 -9.52 -2.19 19.48
CA ALA A 213 -9.53 -1.99 20.93
C ALA A 213 -8.53 -0.90 21.35
N THR A 214 -7.32 -0.89 20.76
CA THR A 214 -6.33 0.17 20.97
C THR A 214 -6.85 1.54 20.52
N GLY A 215 -7.51 1.64 19.35
CA GLY A 215 -8.08 2.88 18.86
C GLY A 215 -9.20 3.43 19.76
N ILE A 216 -10.08 2.55 20.26
CA ILE A 216 -11.14 2.92 21.22
C ILE A 216 -10.52 3.40 22.52
N LEU A 217 -9.53 2.69 23.06
CA LEU A 217 -8.84 3.08 24.29
C LEU A 217 -8.14 4.43 24.14
N LEU A 218 -7.43 4.65 23.02
CA LEU A 218 -6.78 5.92 22.72
C LEU A 218 -7.79 7.07 22.68
N TYR A 219 -8.92 6.88 21.99
CA TYR A 219 -10.00 7.86 21.95
C TYR A 219 -10.53 8.18 23.36
N LEU A 220 -10.85 7.16 24.15
CA LEU A 220 -11.39 7.35 25.51
C LEU A 220 -10.40 8.07 26.44
N LEU A 221 -9.11 7.73 26.37
CA LEU A 221 -8.08 8.42 27.15
C LEU A 221 -7.93 9.88 26.70
N TYR A 222 -7.88 10.11 25.39
CA TYR A 222 -7.77 11.46 24.85
C TYR A 222 -8.98 12.34 25.21
N ASP A 223 -10.18 11.79 25.13
CA ASP A 223 -11.43 12.46 25.48
C ASP A 223 -11.52 12.73 26.99
N ALA A 224 -11.07 11.79 27.84
CA ALA A 224 -11.12 11.94 29.29
C ALA A 224 -10.14 12.97 29.84
N PHE A 225 -8.93 13.06 29.28
CA PHE A 225 -7.90 13.96 29.79
C PHE A 225 -7.93 15.34 29.13
N GLU A 226 -8.44 15.46 27.91
CA GLU A 226 -8.49 16.72 27.15
C GLU A 226 -7.14 17.46 27.11
N LEU A 227 -6.04 16.71 27.00
CA LEU A 227 -4.69 17.25 26.89
C LEU A 227 -4.09 16.85 25.55
N PHE A 228 -3.60 17.85 24.79
CA PHE A 228 -2.90 17.64 23.52
C PHE A 228 -1.67 16.72 23.65
N VAL A 229 -0.96 16.81 24.78
CA VAL A 229 0.20 15.95 25.08
C VAL A 229 -0.20 14.49 25.26
N VAL A 230 -1.39 14.21 25.81
CA VAL A 230 -1.88 12.83 25.98
C VAL A 230 -2.12 12.17 24.63
N PHE A 231 -2.68 12.91 23.66
CA PHE A 231 -2.79 12.43 22.29
C PHE A 231 -1.43 12.04 21.72
N HIS A 232 -0.43 12.93 21.80
CA HIS A 232 0.92 12.67 21.29
C HIS A 232 1.57 11.47 21.95
N LEU A 233 1.49 11.32 23.27
CA LEU A 233 2.07 10.18 23.98
C LEU A 233 1.47 8.83 23.56
N LEU A 234 0.19 8.81 23.18
CA LEU A 234 -0.51 7.60 22.74
C LEU A 234 -0.31 7.31 21.25
N PHE A 235 -0.33 8.36 20.42
CA PHE A 235 -0.23 8.26 18.96
C PHE A 235 1.21 8.02 18.48
N THR A 236 2.18 8.77 19.01
CA THR A 236 3.58 8.77 18.55
C THR A 236 4.24 7.39 18.53
N PRO A 237 4.05 6.50 19.54
CA PRO A 237 4.61 5.14 19.48
C PRO A 237 4.07 4.29 18.32
N ILE A 238 2.79 4.45 17.97
CA ILE A 238 2.15 3.72 16.86
C ILE A 238 2.74 4.20 15.54
N GLU A 239 2.89 5.51 15.38
CA GLU A 239 3.48 6.13 14.20
C GLU A 239 4.95 5.70 14.02
N PHE A 240 5.78 5.81 15.07
CA PHE A 240 7.17 5.37 15.00
C PHE A 240 7.32 3.88 14.74
N TYR A 241 6.44 3.05 15.28
CA TYR A 241 6.42 1.62 14.94
C TYR A 241 6.17 1.43 13.43
N ALA A 242 5.15 2.08 12.87
CA ALA A 242 4.83 1.97 11.44
C ALA A 242 6.00 2.43 10.55
N LEU A 243 6.59 3.60 10.86
CA LEU A 243 7.76 4.14 10.14
C LEU A 243 8.97 3.22 10.26
N GLY A 244 9.28 2.76 11.48
CA GLY A 244 10.40 1.85 11.74
C GLY A 244 10.27 0.51 11.02
N ARG A 245 9.06 -0.06 10.98
CA ARG A 245 8.77 -1.29 10.23
C ARG A 245 8.90 -1.09 8.73
N CYS A 246 8.40 0.02 8.19
CA CYS A 246 8.56 0.35 6.78
C CYS A 246 10.04 0.56 6.39
N ALA A 247 10.82 1.25 7.23
CA ALA A 247 12.27 1.42 7.05
C ALA A 247 13.02 0.07 7.11
N TRP A 248 12.65 -0.80 8.04
CA TRP A 248 13.21 -2.16 8.15
C TRP A 248 12.93 -2.98 6.88
N LEU A 249 11.71 -2.93 6.34
CA LEU A 249 11.36 -3.59 5.07
C LEU A 249 12.18 -3.03 3.90
N CYS A 250 12.34 -1.71 3.81
CA CYS A 250 13.19 -1.08 2.80
C CYS A 250 14.63 -1.60 2.84
N ARG A 251 15.20 -1.75 4.05
CA ARG A 251 16.54 -2.31 4.25
C ARG A 251 16.59 -3.79 3.89
N ARG A 252 15.62 -4.59 4.33
CA ARG A 252 15.50 -6.03 4.04
C ARG A 252 15.45 -6.30 2.54
N TYR A 253 14.73 -5.47 1.79
CA TYR A 253 14.59 -5.61 0.33
C TYR A 253 15.80 -5.06 -0.45
N ARG A 254 16.74 -4.36 0.18
CA ARG A 254 17.98 -3.90 -0.47
C ARG A 254 18.99 -5.02 -0.70
N THR A 255 19.12 -5.94 0.25
CA THR A 255 20.22 -6.93 0.29
C THR A 255 19.92 -8.23 -0.45
N SER A 256 18.85 -8.28 -1.25
CA SER A 256 18.45 -9.46 -2.01
C SER A 256 19.06 -9.34 -3.40
N ASP A 257 20.25 -9.91 -3.64
CA ASP A 257 21.01 -9.73 -4.91
C ASP A 257 20.28 -10.26 -6.16
N SER A 258 19.28 -11.15 -5.99
CA SER A 258 18.35 -11.61 -7.01
C SER A 258 16.94 -11.04 -6.83
N SER A 259 16.84 -9.82 -6.31
CA SER A 259 15.58 -9.21 -5.89
C SER A 259 14.54 -9.18 -7.03
N PRO A 260 13.35 -9.78 -6.84
CA PRO A 260 12.21 -9.60 -7.73
C PRO A 260 11.96 -8.11 -8.02
N SER A 261 11.51 -7.80 -9.25
CA SER A 261 11.27 -6.43 -9.73
C SER A 261 10.37 -5.60 -8.79
N TRP A 262 9.43 -6.23 -8.10
CA TRP A 262 8.49 -5.55 -7.20
C TRP A 262 9.14 -5.00 -5.92
N LYS A 263 10.19 -5.63 -5.39
CA LYS A 263 10.91 -5.14 -4.18
C LYS A 263 11.64 -3.83 -4.48
N ALA A 264 12.16 -3.68 -5.71
CA ALA A 264 12.76 -2.44 -6.17
C ALA A 264 11.70 -1.33 -6.31
N GLN A 265 10.54 -1.65 -6.89
CA GLN A 265 9.40 -0.72 -7.00
C GLN A 265 8.88 -0.31 -5.62
N PHE A 266 8.76 -1.24 -4.67
CA PHE A 266 8.42 -0.94 -3.28
C PHE A 266 9.36 0.10 -2.70
N ARG A 267 10.67 -0.09 -2.84
CA ARG A 267 11.68 0.86 -2.34
C ARG A 267 11.60 2.23 -3.03
N GLN A 268 11.32 2.26 -4.32
CA GLN A 268 11.17 3.51 -5.08
C GLN A 268 9.98 4.35 -4.59
N LEU A 269 8.98 3.74 -3.97
CA LEU A 269 7.84 4.43 -3.36
C LEU A 269 8.07 4.69 -1.86
N ALA A 270 8.48 3.66 -1.12
CA ALA A 270 8.60 3.71 0.33
C ALA A 270 9.72 4.62 0.81
N VAL A 271 10.88 4.67 0.14
CA VAL A 271 12.01 5.51 0.59
C VAL A 271 11.68 7.00 0.46
N PRO A 272 11.22 7.52 -0.70
CA PRO A 272 10.79 8.91 -0.78
C PRO A 272 9.63 9.22 0.17
N GLY A 273 8.69 8.27 0.34
CA GLY A 273 7.59 8.41 1.30
C GLY A 273 8.07 8.61 2.74
N LEU A 274 8.98 7.75 3.20
CA LEU A 274 9.61 7.84 4.52
C LEU A 274 10.42 9.13 4.69
N CYS A 275 11.20 9.51 3.68
CA CYS A 275 11.98 10.75 3.72
C CYS A 275 11.06 11.98 3.86
N ALA A 276 10.02 12.08 3.03
CA ALA A 276 9.06 13.18 3.10
C ALA A 276 8.39 13.25 4.48
N TYR A 277 7.93 12.10 5.00
CA TYR A 277 7.25 12.05 6.29
C TYR A 277 8.16 12.45 7.46
N VAL A 278 9.40 11.93 7.51
CA VAL A 278 10.37 12.29 8.55
C VAL A 278 10.74 13.77 8.46
N THR A 279 10.93 14.30 7.24
CA THR A 279 11.16 15.73 7.04
C THR A 279 9.98 16.56 7.53
N ALA A 280 8.74 16.11 7.31
CA ALA A 280 7.56 16.79 7.82
C ALA A 280 7.57 16.88 9.36
N ILE A 281 7.85 15.77 10.07
CA ILE A 281 7.96 15.75 11.54
C ILE A 281 9.01 16.75 12.04
N VAL A 282 10.14 16.87 11.34
CA VAL A 282 11.17 17.86 11.68
C VAL A 282 10.63 19.28 11.55
N PHE A 283 9.95 19.62 10.45
CA PHE A 283 9.37 20.95 10.26
C PHE A 283 8.27 21.28 11.27
N TRP A 284 7.41 20.33 11.60
CA TRP A 284 6.42 20.48 12.67
C TRP A 284 7.11 20.76 14.01
N SER A 285 8.15 20.01 14.34
CA SER A 285 8.91 20.21 15.59
C SER A 285 9.60 21.58 15.63
N LEU A 286 10.16 22.03 14.51
CA LEU A 286 10.77 23.36 14.39
C LEU A 286 9.75 24.46 14.58
N GLU A 287 8.53 24.30 14.07
CA GLU A 287 7.46 25.26 14.28
C GLU A 287 7.04 25.37 15.73
N MET A 288 6.85 24.23 16.40
CA MET A 288 6.46 24.19 17.81
C MET A 288 7.52 24.80 18.73
N THR A 289 8.79 24.84 18.31
CA THR A 289 9.92 25.30 19.15
C THR A 289 10.49 26.66 18.75
N LEU A 290 10.42 27.03 17.47
CA LEU A 290 11.05 28.21 16.87
C LEU A 290 10.03 29.08 16.12
N CYS A 291 8.78 29.10 16.57
CA CYS A 291 7.68 29.81 15.91
C CYS A 291 8.05 31.24 15.44
N PRO A 292 8.66 32.13 16.25
CA PRO A 292 9.00 33.48 15.79
C PRO A 292 9.87 33.54 14.54
N PHE A 293 10.71 32.53 14.32
CA PHE A 293 11.63 32.44 13.18
C PHE A 293 11.00 31.79 11.96
N VAL A 294 10.07 30.85 12.15
CA VAL A 294 9.48 30.10 11.05
C VAL A 294 8.11 30.61 10.60
N ARG A 295 7.46 31.45 11.42
CA ARG A 295 6.15 32.06 11.16
C ARG A 295 5.98 32.65 9.75
N PRO A 296 6.94 33.42 9.19
CA PRO A 296 6.79 34.01 7.85
C PRO A 296 6.70 32.97 6.72
N PHE A 297 7.16 31.74 6.97
CA PHE A 297 7.21 30.69 5.95
C PHE A 297 6.01 29.75 5.97
N HIS A 298 5.08 29.90 6.93
CA HIS A 298 3.93 29.02 7.10
C HIS A 298 4.33 27.54 7.04
N THR A 299 5.33 27.14 7.83
CA THR A 299 5.92 25.80 7.76
C THR A 299 4.93 24.68 8.04
N HIS A 300 3.90 24.94 8.85
CA HIS A 300 2.82 23.99 9.08
C HIS A 300 2.10 23.63 7.77
N ALA A 301 1.68 24.66 7.04
CA ALA A 301 0.94 24.51 5.80
C ALA A 301 1.78 23.86 4.70
N TRP A 302 2.94 24.43 4.41
CA TRP A 302 3.68 24.06 3.21
C TRP A 302 4.66 22.91 3.41
N ALA A 303 5.20 22.76 4.62
CA ALA A 303 6.11 21.66 4.93
C ALA A 303 5.35 20.52 5.60
N TRP A 304 4.64 20.75 6.70
CA TRP A 304 3.98 19.66 7.43
C TRP A 304 2.83 19.02 6.63
N HIS A 305 1.76 19.76 6.30
CA HIS A 305 0.59 19.18 5.60
C HIS A 305 0.97 18.52 4.26
N LEU A 306 1.73 19.23 3.44
CA LEU A 306 2.11 18.72 2.11
C LEU A 306 3.04 17.51 2.19
N LEU A 307 4.09 17.55 3.01
CA LEU A 307 5.04 16.44 3.09
C LEU A 307 4.46 15.23 3.83
N VAL A 308 3.62 15.42 4.86
CA VAL A 308 2.86 14.33 5.49
C VAL A 308 1.93 13.69 4.46
N ALA A 309 1.16 14.48 3.70
CA ALA A 309 0.26 13.93 2.68
C ALA A 309 1.04 13.15 1.62
N VAL A 310 2.11 13.71 1.04
CA VAL A 310 2.93 13.01 0.04
C VAL A 310 3.56 11.75 0.65
N GLY A 311 4.16 11.87 1.83
CA GLY A 311 4.82 10.78 2.54
C GLY A 311 3.87 9.63 2.85
N PHE A 312 2.69 9.96 3.35
CA PHE A 312 1.61 9.01 3.67
C PHE A 312 1.12 8.29 2.42
N ASN A 313 0.73 9.03 1.37
CA ASN A 313 0.19 8.45 0.13
C ASN A 313 1.21 7.51 -0.54
N LEU A 314 2.49 7.90 -0.62
CA LEU A 314 3.56 7.06 -1.15
C LEU A 314 3.78 5.80 -0.32
N SER A 315 3.72 5.93 1.01
CA SER A 315 3.89 4.80 1.93
C SER A 315 2.73 3.81 1.80
N VAL A 316 1.48 4.28 1.78
CA VAL A 316 0.29 3.43 1.60
C VAL A 316 0.32 2.72 0.24
N LEU A 317 0.73 3.40 -0.82
CA LEU A 317 0.90 2.78 -2.14
C LEU A 317 1.98 1.69 -2.13
N ALA A 318 3.10 1.91 -1.43
CA ALA A 318 4.13 0.90 -1.27
C ALA A 318 3.60 -0.33 -0.50
N LEU A 319 2.81 -0.13 0.57
CA LEU A 319 2.19 -1.22 1.32
C LEU A 319 1.20 -2.02 0.47
N GLU A 320 0.40 -1.36 -0.36
CA GLU A 320 -0.50 -2.04 -1.30
C GLU A 320 0.28 -2.88 -2.31
N LEU A 321 1.37 -2.35 -2.86
CA LEU A 321 2.25 -3.11 -3.76
C LEU A 321 2.82 -4.36 -3.07
N LYS A 322 3.30 -4.22 -1.82
CA LYS A 322 3.80 -5.35 -1.03
C LYS A 322 2.72 -6.42 -0.88
N LYS A 323 1.53 -6.05 -0.40
CA LYS A 323 0.41 -6.99 -0.17
C LYS A 323 0.06 -7.79 -1.42
N ARG A 324 -0.05 -7.12 -2.56
CA ARG A 324 -0.38 -7.76 -3.84
C ARG A 324 0.67 -8.77 -4.26
N ASN A 325 1.94 -8.42 -4.13
CA ASN A 325 3.03 -9.33 -4.48
C ASN A 325 3.13 -10.50 -3.52
N GLU A 326 2.93 -10.29 -2.21
CA GLU A 326 2.89 -11.37 -1.23
C GLU A 326 1.72 -12.33 -1.48
N ALA A 327 0.54 -11.81 -1.81
CA ALA A 327 -0.61 -12.64 -2.19
C ALA A 327 -0.35 -13.44 -3.47
N TYR A 328 0.31 -12.84 -4.47
CA TYR A 328 0.70 -13.51 -5.70
C TYR A 328 1.70 -14.65 -5.46
N HIS A 329 2.78 -14.39 -4.72
CA HIS A 329 3.79 -15.42 -4.39
C HIS A 329 3.17 -16.54 -3.55
N PHE A 330 2.33 -16.21 -2.58
CA PHE A 330 1.62 -17.21 -1.79
C PHE A 330 0.70 -18.10 -2.64
N ALA A 331 -0.05 -17.52 -3.59
CA ALA A 331 -0.87 -18.29 -4.53
C ALA A 331 -0.03 -19.20 -5.44
N PHE A 332 1.12 -18.70 -5.90
CA PHE A 332 2.03 -19.43 -6.77
C PHE A 332 2.67 -20.63 -6.06
N GLU A 333 3.15 -20.46 -4.83
CA GLU A 333 3.74 -21.54 -4.03
C GLU A 333 2.74 -22.69 -3.80
N GLN A 334 1.49 -22.35 -3.44
CA GLN A 334 0.41 -23.34 -3.27
C GLN A 334 0.17 -24.14 -4.55
N THR A 335 0.19 -23.47 -5.69
CA THR A 335 -0.03 -24.08 -7.00
C THR A 335 1.11 -25.04 -7.40
N GLN A 336 2.36 -24.74 -7.04
CA GLN A 336 3.49 -25.62 -7.31
C GLN A 336 3.45 -26.88 -6.44
N THR A 337 3.07 -26.76 -5.16
CA THR A 337 2.97 -27.91 -4.26
C THR A 337 1.92 -28.93 -4.70
N GLU A 338 0.83 -28.49 -5.33
CA GLU A 338 -0.23 -29.37 -5.84
C GLU A 338 0.17 -30.13 -7.12
N THR A 339 1.07 -29.58 -7.95
CA THR A 339 1.43 -30.18 -9.25
C THR A 339 2.67 -31.09 -9.20
N ALA A 340 3.53 -30.94 -8.20
CA ALA A 340 4.74 -31.74 -8.05
C ALA A 340 4.53 -33.28 -7.92
N PRO A 341 3.45 -33.81 -7.29
CA PRO A 341 3.26 -35.26 -7.15
C PRO A 341 2.93 -35.97 -8.46
N ALA A 342 2.18 -35.32 -9.36
CA ALA A 342 1.70 -35.94 -10.60
C ALA A 342 2.83 -36.22 -11.61
N ARG A 343 3.87 -35.35 -11.67
CA ARG A 343 5.04 -35.59 -12.53
C ARG A 343 5.91 -36.75 -12.05
N ARG A 344 6.13 -36.88 -10.74
CA ARG A 344 6.96 -37.98 -10.21
C ARG A 344 6.35 -39.35 -10.48
N LEU A 345 5.03 -39.48 -10.37
CA LEU A 345 4.34 -40.73 -10.70
C LEU A 345 4.34 -41.04 -12.21
N GLY A 346 4.33 -40.02 -13.07
CA GLY A 346 4.48 -40.19 -14.52
C GLY A 346 5.89 -40.63 -14.91
N ASP A 347 6.91 -39.98 -14.35
CA ASP A 347 8.32 -40.28 -14.63
C ASP A 347 8.74 -41.64 -14.04
N GLU A 348 8.25 -42.02 -12.85
CA GLU A 348 8.51 -43.37 -12.28
C GLU A 348 7.88 -44.46 -13.15
N ARG A 349 6.64 -44.30 -13.65
CA ARG A 349 6.05 -45.26 -14.59
C ARG A 349 6.75 -45.29 -15.94
N ALA A 350 7.21 -44.15 -16.46
CA ALA A 350 7.98 -44.10 -17.69
C ALA A 350 9.33 -44.80 -17.53
N LEU A 351 10.03 -44.60 -16.41
CA LEU A 351 11.28 -45.27 -16.07
C LEU A 351 11.10 -46.78 -15.81
N GLU A 352 10.00 -47.22 -15.22
CA GLU A 352 9.68 -48.65 -15.08
C GLU A 352 9.38 -49.31 -16.43
N THR A 353 8.68 -48.60 -17.32
CA THR A 353 8.40 -49.08 -18.68
C THR A 353 9.70 -49.17 -19.51
N GLU A 354 10.61 -48.20 -19.36
CA GLU A 354 11.94 -48.25 -19.99
C GLU A 354 12.83 -49.35 -19.40
N ARG A 355 12.83 -49.55 -18.08
CA ARG A 355 13.56 -50.66 -17.43
C ARG A 355 13.05 -52.02 -17.88
N GLY A 356 11.75 -52.18 -18.11
CA GLY A 356 11.16 -53.39 -18.68
C GLY A 356 11.65 -53.69 -20.10
N ASN A 357 11.89 -52.65 -20.92
CA ASN A 357 12.34 -52.83 -22.31
C ASN A 357 13.87 -52.91 -22.47
N LYS A 358 14.67 -52.39 -21.53
CA LYS A 358 16.15 -52.35 -21.66
C LYS A 358 16.89 -53.65 -21.31
N VAL A 359 16.17 -54.73 -21.02
CA VAL A 359 16.76 -56.09 -20.91
C VAL A 359 17.07 -56.70 -22.29
N ARG A 360 16.79 -55.99 -23.39
CA ARG A 360 17.01 -56.51 -24.76
C ARG A 360 17.66 -55.47 -25.68
N GLY A 361 18.93 -55.13 -25.47
CA GLY A 361 19.66 -54.32 -26.46
C GLY A 361 21.01 -53.79 -26.00
N THR A 362 22.03 -54.03 -26.80
CA THR A 362 23.46 -53.77 -26.59
C THR A 362 23.88 -52.30 -26.50
N ASN A 363 25.03 -52.09 -25.85
CA ASN A 363 25.89 -50.90 -25.77
C ASN A 363 25.76 -49.87 -26.91
N GLU A 364 25.58 -48.58 -26.55
CA GLU A 364 26.34 -47.48 -27.16
C GLU A 364 26.27 -46.17 -26.34
N ASN A 365 27.42 -45.49 -26.28
CA ASN A 365 27.71 -44.25 -25.56
C ASN A 365 27.02 -43.02 -26.20
N LYS A 366 26.51 -42.08 -25.38
CA LYS A 366 26.62 -40.62 -25.66
C LYS A 366 26.22 -39.74 -24.47
N HIS A 367 27.08 -38.78 -24.15
CA HIS A 367 26.88 -37.69 -23.20
C HIS A 367 26.07 -36.54 -23.85
N GLY A 368 25.07 -36.02 -23.14
CA GLY A 368 24.36 -34.79 -23.48
C GLY A 368 23.90 -34.08 -22.20
N THR A 369 24.49 -32.92 -21.92
CA THR A 369 24.23 -32.04 -20.77
C THR A 369 22.98 -31.19 -21.01
N LEU A 370 22.09 -31.11 -20.01
CA LEU A 370 20.79 -30.42 -20.07
C LEU A 370 20.91 -28.95 -19.62
N GLU A 371 20.69 -28.01 -20.55
CA GLU A 371 20.47 -26.58 -20.30
C GLU A 371 18.95 -26.30 -20.32
N THR A 372 18.27 -26.22 -19.17
CA THR A 372 16.82 -25.90 -19.14
C THR A 372 16.40 -24.82 -18.15
N HIS A 373 17.31 -24.25 -17.37
CA HIS A 373 16.95 -23.25 -16.35
C HIS A 373 17.06 -21.77 -16.79
N ALA A 374 17.65 -21.45 -17.95
CA ALA A 374 17.93 -20.06 -18.35
C ALA A 374 16.78 -19.34 -19.09
N ALA A 375 15.80 -20.07 -19.67
CA ALA A 375 14.82 -19.48 -20.58
C ALA A 375 13.69 -18.69 -19.91
N VAL A 376 13.40 -18.95 -18.62
CA VAL A 376 12.28 -18.31 -17.91
C VAL A 376 12.62 -16.89 -17.42
N GLU A 377 13.90 -16.56 -17.29
CA GLU A 377 14.34 -15.28 -16.71
C GLU A 377 14.46 -14.15 -17.76
N GLN A 378 14.74 -14.47 -19.03
CA GLN A 378 14.91 -13.47 -20.10
C GLN A 378 13.61 -12.74 -20.48
N ASP A 379 12.45 -13.40 -20.39
CA ASP A 379 11.19 -12.84 -20.90
C ASP A 379 10.60 -11.74 -20.00
N THR A 380 10.95 -11.75 -18.71
CA THR A 380 10.52 -10.69 -17.76
C THR A 380 11.25 -9.36 -17.96
N THR A 381 12.41 -9.37 -18.62
CA THR A 381 13.26 -8.16 -18.79
C THR A 381 12.83 -7.32 -20.00
N ALA A 382 12.29 -7.95 -21.06
CA ALA A 382 11.81 -7.25 -22.26
C ALA A 382 10.51 -6.44 -22.02
N VAL A 383 9.68 -6.88 -21.08
CA VAL A 383 8.35 -6.29 -20.78
C VAL A 383 8.44 -5.02 -19.89
N LEU A 384 9.53 -4.84 -19.13
CA LEU A 384 9.73 -3.67 -18.25
C LEU A 384 10.05 -2.36 -18.99
N LYS A 385 10.38 -2.43 -20.29
CA LYS A 385 10.58 -1.24 -21.14
C LYS A 385 9.25 -0.62 -21.63
N MET A 386 8.11 -1.27 -21.40
CA MET A 386 6.79 -0.87 -21.94
C MET A 386 5.83 -0.23 -20.93
N LEU A 387 6.22 -0.01 -19.67
CA LEU A 387 5.45 0.87 -18.79
C LEU A 387 5.40 2.27 -19.44
N PRO A 388 4.22 2.87 -19.67
CA PRO A 388 4.16 4.21 -20.22
C PRO A 388 4.81 5.16 -19.22
N ARG A 389 5.99 5.69 -19.60
CA ARG A 389 6.70 6.78 -18.89
C ARG A 389 5.83 8.03 -18.65
N ARG A 390 4.58 8.03 -19.14
CA ARG A 390 3.60 9.12 -19.06
C ARG A 390 2.52 8.95 -17.99
N ALA A 391 2.36 7.78 -17.36
CA ALA A 391 1.20 7.53 -16.49
C ALA A 391 1.41 7.81 -15.00
N VAL A 392 2.65 8.12 -14.58
CA VAL A 392 2.90 8.68 -13.26
C VAL A 392 3.33 10.11 -13.50
N GLY A 393 2.56 11.08 -13.01
CA GLY A 393 2.87 12.51 -13.00
C GLY A 393 4.09 12.88 -12.15
N LEU A 394 5.15 12.06 -12.20
CA LEU A 394 6.44 12.27 -11.58
C LEU A 394 7.34 13.22 -12.41
N GLN A 395 6.86 13.69 -13.57
CA GLN A 395 7.56 14.71 -14.35
C GLN A 395 7.64 16.05 -13.60
N TRP A 396 6.72 16.31 -12.67
CA TRP A 396 6.74 17.49 -11.78
C TRP A 396 7.87 17.46 -10.73
N ILE A 397 8.41 16.28 -10.37
CA ILE A 397 9.49 16.16 -9.37
C ILE A 397 10.88 16.32 -10.02
N ARG A 398 10.98 16.18 -11.34
CA ARG A 398 12.23 16.42 -12.10
C ARG A 398 12.38 17.84 -12.63
N GLY A 399 11.31 18.62 -12.67
CA GLY A 399 11.37 20.06 -12.92
C GLY A 399 11.58 20.77 -11.59
N GLY A 400 12.80 21.25 -11.33
CA GLY A 400 13.15 21.94 -10.09
C GLY A 400 12.12 23.00 -9.72
N PHE A 401 11.62 22.92 -8.50
CA PHE A 401 10.82 23.95 -7.84
C PHE A 401 11.75 25.13 -7.53
N PHE A 402 11.98 26.01 -8.51
CA PHE A 402 12.41 27.40 -8.36
C PHE A 402 12.42 28.02 -9.77
N PRO A 403 11.42 28.81 -10.18
CA PRO A 403 11.72 29.88 -11.12
C PRO A 403 12.62 30.85 -10.34
N VAL A 404 13.89 30.91 -10.73
CA VAL A 404 14.73 32.07 -10.42
C VAL A 404 13.96 33.26 -10.97
N LEU A 405 13.36 34.05 -10.07
CA LEU A 405 12.89 35.38 -10.39
C LEU A 405 14.12 36.15 -10.87
N ARG A 406 14.24 36.25 -12.19
CA ARG A 406 15.15 37.19 -12.81
C ARG A 406 14.54 38.56 -12.51
N GLU A 407 15.16 39.24 -11.57
CA GLU A 407 14.94 40.63 -11.22
C GLU A 407 15.05 41.47 -12.50
N GLU A 408 13.91 41.76 -13.16
CA GLU A 408 13.83 42.86 -14.10
C GLU A 408 13.92 44.12 -13.25
N ARG A 409 15.15 44.63 -13.17
CA ARG A 409 15.45 45.93 -12.61
C ARG A 409 14.77 46.97 -13.51
N GLU A 410 13.57 47.39 -13.13
CA GLU A 410 12.97 48.61 -13.67
C GLU A 410 13.96 49.75 -13.42
N VAL A 411 14.46 50.30 -14.51
CA VAL A 411 15.25 51.53 -14.49
C VAL A 411 14.26 52.65 -14.19
N GLU A 412 14.22 53.12 -12.94
CA GLU A 412 13.54 54.37 -12.60
C GLU A 412 14.09 55.50 -13.50
N PRO A 413 13.22 56.32 -14.11
CA PRO A 413 13.67 57.49 -14.84
C PRO A 413 14.34 58.48 -13.88
N GLU A 414 15.56 58.92 -14.22
CA GLU A 414 16.27 59.99 -13.53
C GLU A 414 15.35 61.20 -13.27
N PRO A 415 15.37 61.79 -12.07
CA PRO A 415 14.67 63.04 -11.82
C PRO A 415 15.30 64.15 -12.67
N ALA A 416 14.46 64.82 -13.46
CA ALA A 416 14.83 65.98 -14.24
C ALA A 416 15.51 67.03 -13.36
N VAL A 417 16.77 67.35 -13.69
CA VAL A 417 17.53 68.44 -13.09
C VAL A 417 16.85 69.76 -13.46
N GLU A 418 16.12 70.31 -12.50
CA GLU A 418 15.50 71.64 -12.60
C GLU A 418 16.59 72.71 -12.57
N ASN A 419 16.90 73.21 -13.77
CA ASN A 419 17.89 74.26 -14.00
C ASN A 419 17.31 75.62 -13.55
N LYS A 420 17.48 75.98 -12.27
CA LYS A 420 17.22 77.34 -11.80
C LYS A 420 18.29 78.28 -12.36
N LYS A 421 17.99 78.90 -13.50
CA LYS A 421 18.64 80.13 -13.94
C LYS A 421 18.05 81.31 -13.17
N ALA A 422 18.95 82.05 -12.52
CA ALA A 422 18.71 83.34 -11.93
C ALA A 422 18.24 84.36 -12.98
N GLN A 423 17.20 85.12 -12.62
CA GLN A 423 17.05 86.54 -12.94
C GLN A 423 16.02 87.17 -12.00
#